data_AF-A0A814WGK1-F1
#
_entry.id   AF-A0A814WGK1-F1
#
_cell.length_a   1.000
_cell.length_b   1.000
_cell.length_c   1.000
_cell.angle_alpha   90.00
_cell.angle_beta   90.00
_cell.angle_gamma   90.00
#
_symmetry.space_group_name_H-M   'P 1'
#
loop_
_entity.id
_entity.type
_entity.pdbx_description
1 polymer ?
#
loop_
_entity_poly.entity_id
_entity_poly.type
_entity_poly.pdbx_seq_one_letter_code
_entity_poly.pdbx_strand_id
1 'polypeptide(L)'
;MVSLDIPKSYSKDDFQLTNESLKDTYKDFDLMPLCTERFLLSLRYLISCKLIGNDAMVDQTIMSSDYRKFEIDEELQCLKLEEISSTKIQHAVETLSIYIKHENWKSSLIILKEILHEIMPSNIYELFRLAKSVDDTANLIKDKKIIFYLGNTGSGKSATIHFLSDLKRIVTAPFAKSITRCITPVTVYFKDINAYRQDSIILCDSPGFGDTNDPEVDTANGIAIVRAIRVCESVKPVLLISYTSIGDRYEGLKDLTYTLARLIQNTKDQIKAFSYIFTKYPKNEKETIHASLETINNTLSDQERSDTNFMDILRDMFEKTKKNACV
;
A
#
# COMPACT_ATOMS: atom_id res chain seq x y z
N MET A 1 36.38 -15.50 -17.09
CA MET A 1 35.17 -14.72 -17.44
C MET A 1 33.99 -15.52 -16.90
N VAL A 2 33.58 -15.25 -15.66
CA VAL A 2 32.42 -15.92 -15.05
C VAL A 2 31.19 -15.12 -15.47
N SER A 3 30.29 -15.74 -16.22
CA SER A 3 28.98 -15.18 -16.54
C SER A 3 28.17 -15.11 -15.24
N LEU A 4 28.05 -13.92 -14.67
CA LEU A 4 27.15 -13.67 -13.53
C LEU A 4 25.74 -13.48 -14.11
N ASP A 5 24.97 -14.56 -14.12
CA ASP A 5 23.55 -14.53 -14.50
C ASP A 5 22.78 -13.68 -13.49
N ILE A 6 22.29 -12.52 -13.95
CA ILE A 6 21.38 -11.66 -13.21
C ILE A 6 20.03 -12.40 -13.08
N PRO A 7 19.48 -12.62 -11.86
CA PRO A 7 18.17 -13.24 -11.70
C PRO A 7 17.08 -12.46 -12.46
N LYS A 8 16.32 -13.17 -13.30
CA LYS A 8 15.30 -12.64 -14.22
C LYS A 8 13.99 -12.19 -13.57
N SER A 9 13.99 -11.58 -12.39
CA SER A 9 12.74 -11.20 -11.70
C SER A 9 12.54 -9.71 -11.39
N TYR A 10 13.46 -8.82 -11.75
CA TYR A 10 13.32 -7.40 -11.40
C TYR A 10 12.84 -6.55 -12.58
N SER A 11 11.75 -5.84 -12.36
CA SER A 11 11.16 -4.93 -13.34
C SER A 11 11.94 -3.61 -13.39
N LYS A 12 11.80 -2.85 -14.48
CA LYS A 12 12.44 -1.53 -14.67
C LYS A 12 12.06 -0.48 -13.61
N ASP A 13 11.09 -0.74 -12.74
CA ASP A 13 10.46 0.21 -11.83
C ASP A 13 10.85 0.06 -10.33
N ASP A 14 11.67 -0.92 -9.95
CA ASP A 14 11.88 -1.30 -8.53
C ASP A 14 12.79 -0.37 -7.71
N PHE A 15 13.38 0.66 -8.35
CA PHE A 15 14.28 1.62 -7.71
C PHE A 15 13.76 3.05 -7.88
N GLN A 16 12.52 3.34 -7.50
CA GLN A 16 12.06 4.73 -7.33
C GLN A 16 12.81 5.39 -6.15
N LEU A 17 14.09 5.67 -6.37
CA LEU A 17 14.93 6.43 -5.47
C LEU A 17 14.52 7.89 -5.56
N THR A 18 13.78 8.35 -4.56
CA THR A 18 13.42 9.76 -4.40
C THR A 18 14.31 10.39 -3.34
N ASN A 19 14.50 11.72 -3.43
CA ASN A 19 15.23 12.46 -2.40
C ASN A 19 14.59 12.26 -1.01
N GLU A 20 13.26 12.17 -0.94
CA GLU A 20 12.53 11.89 0.29
C GLU A 20 12.89 10.50 0.86
N SER A 21 12.90 9.46 0.03
CA SER A 21 13.29 8.10 0.48
C SER A 21 14.72 8.04 1.01
N LEU A 22 15.64 8.86 0.46
CA LEU A 22 17.02 8.95 0.94
C LEU A 22 17.11 9.66 2.28
N LYS A 23 16.36 10.76 2.45
CA LYS A 23 16.28 11.47 3.72
C LYS A 23 15.75 10.57 4.84
N ASP A 24 14.75 9.75 4.54
CA ASP A 24 14.18 8.81 5.51
C ASP A 24 15.15 7.67 5.82
N THR A 25 15.79 7.08 4.80
CA THR A 25 16.82 6.04 5.00
C THR A 25 17.96 6.54 5.91
N TYR A 26 18.39 7.79 5.71
CA TYR A 26 19.42 8.41 6.55
C TYR A 26 19.01 8.51 8.02
N LYS A 27 17.82 9.08 8.28
CA LYS A 27 17.30 9.21 9.64
C LYS A 27 17.16 7.87 10.34
N ASP A 28 16.80 6.83 9.60
CA ASP A 28 16.62 5.49 10.14
C ASP A 28 17.92 4.96 10.72
N PHE A 29 18.99 4.96 9.94
CA PHE A 29 20.25 4.39 10.41
C PHE A 29 21.01 5.32 11.37
N ASP A 30 20.79 6.64 11.32
CA ASP A 30 21.41 7.60 12.24
C ASP A 30 20.96 7.37 13.70
N LEU A 31 19.71 6.93 13.88
CA LEU A 31 19.14 6.60 15.17
C LEU A 31 19.48 5.17 15.64
N MET A 32 20.09 4.34 14.78
CA MET A 32 20.39 2.94 15.11
C MET A 32 21.71 2.79 15.88
N PRO A 33 21.77 1.81 16.82
CA PRO A 33 23.06 1.38 17.37
C PRO A 33 23.97 0.82 16.28
N LEU A 34 25.26 0.64 16.59
CA LEU A 34 26.19 -0.02 15.69
C LEU A 34 25.82 -1.51 15.57
N CYS A 35 25.12 -1.86 14.50
CA CYS A 35 24.63 -3.20 14.20
C CYS A 35 24.53 -3.44 12.68
N THR A 36 24.37 -4.69 12.29
CA THR A 36 24.25 -5.13 10.89
C THR A 36 23.21 -4.35 10.09
N GLU A 37 22.02 -4.12 10.65
CA GLU A 37 20.94 -3.41 9.97
C GLU A 37 21.34 -1.96 9.66
N ARG A 38 22.01 -1.29 10.61
CA ARG A 38 22.51 0.06 10.42
C ARG A 38 23.51 0.11 9.27
N PHE A 39 24.47 -0.81 9.24
CA PHE A 39 25.52 -0.82 8.22
C PHE A 39 24.95 -1.11 6.82
N LEU A 40 23.98 -2.02 6.72
CA LEU A 40 23.28 -2.29 5.45
C LEU A 40 22.49 -1.08 4.95
N LEU A 41 21.80 -0.36 5.84
CA LEU A 41 21.05 0.85 5.47
C LEU A 41 21.98 2.02 5.13
N SER A 42 23.10 2.16 5.83
CA SER A 42 24.18 3.10 5.53
C SER A 42 24.74 2.85 4.12
N LEU A 43 25.11 1.61 3.80
CA LEU A 43 25.53 1.21 2.46
C LEU A 43 24.47 1.50 1.40
N ARG A 44 23.20 1.23 1.71
CA ARG A 44 22.10 1.47 0.78
C ARG A 44 22.01 2.94 0.44
N TYR A 45 22.08 3.80 1.46
CA TYR A 45 22.10 5.23 1.28
C TYR A 45 23.30 5.69 0.43
N LEU A 46 24.52 5.30 0.80
CA LEU A 46 25.75 5.70 0.12
C LEU A 46 25.77 5.27 -1.36
N ILE A 47 25.42 4.02 -1.64
CA ILE A 47 25.35 3.49 -3.02
C ILE A 47 24.27 4.21 -3.81
N SER A 48 23.13 4.51 -3.19
CA SER A 48 22.05 5.25 -3.85
C SER A 48 22.46 6.68 -4.21
N CYS A 49 23.20 7.36 -3.34
CA CYS A 49 23.80 8.67 -3.64
C CYS A 49 24.76 8.60 -4.83
N LYS A 50 25.62 7.57 -4.89
CA LYS A 50 26.53 7.34 -6.04
C LYS A 50 25.77 7.07 -7.34
N LEU A 51 24.69 6.29 -7.30
CA LEU A 51 23.90 5.96 -8.49
C LEU A 51 23.17 7.17 -9.09
N ILE A 52 22.67 8.09 -8.26
CA ILE A 52 21.96 9.30 -8.72
C ILE A 52 22.96 10.38 -9.20
N GLY A 53 24.27 10.19 -9.00
CA GLY A 53 25.32 11.14 -9.40
C GLY A 53 25.31 12.42 -8.57
N ASN A 54 24.78 12.35 -7.34
CA ASN A 54 24.35 13.53 -6.58
C ASN A 54 25.29 13.84 -5.40
N ASP A 55 26.50 14.31 -5.70
CA ASP A 55 27.32 15.03 -4.69
C ASP A 55 26.77 16.48 -4.46
N ALA A 56 25.77 16.95 -5.23
CA ALA A 56 25.41 18.37 -5.31
C ALA A 56 23.96 18.77 -4.96
N MET A 57 23.02 17.86 -4.72
CA MET A 57 21.63 18.24 -4.35
C MET A 57 20.98 17.36 -3.28
N VAL A 58 21.77 16.85 -2.33
CA VAL A 58 21.25 16.58 -0.99
C VAL A 58 21.31 17.90 -0.24
N ASP A 59 20.15 18.42 0.13
CA ASP A 59 19.94 19.57 1.02
C ASP A 59 21.19 19.89 1.86
N GLN A 60 21.85 21.04 1.65
CA GLN A 60 23.07 21.43 2.40
C GLN A 60 22.84 21.44 3.92
N THR A 61 21.58 21.43 4.34
CA THR A 61 21.11 21.32 5.72
C THR A 61 21.31 19.91 6.33
N ILE A 62 21.40 18.86 5.51
CA ILE A 62 21.61 17.47 5.95
C ILE A 62 23.11 17.17 6.07
N MET A 63 23.96 17.84 5.28
CA MET A 63 25.40 17.71 5.38
C MET A 63 25.95 18.47 6.60
N SER A 64 25.71 17.95 7.80
CA SER A 64 26.60 18.27 8.91
C SER A 64 28.03 17.84 8.53
N SER A 65 29.01 18.56 9.06
CA SER A 65 30.44 18.34 8.80
C SER A 65 30.96 16.93 9.14
N ASP A 66 30.15 16.10 9.79
CA ASP A 66 30.47 14.71 10.17
C ASP A 66 30.31 13.71 9.01
N TYR A 67 29.70 14.12 7.88
CA TYR A 67 29.38 13.24 6.75
C TYR A 67 30.56 12.66 5.97
N ARG A 68 31.78 13.17 6.15
CA ARG A 68 32.98 12.62 5.47
C ARG A 68 33.48 11.33 6.10
N LYS A 69 32.82 10.83 7.15
CA LYS A 69 33.36 9.79 8.02
C LYS A 69 32.82 8.37 7.77
N PHE A 70 32.00 8.16 6.75
CA PHE A 70 31.51 6.82 6.39
C PHE A 70 31.97 6.48 4.97
N GLU A 71 33.08 5.74 4.87
CA GLU A 71 33.51 5.16 3.61
C GLU A 71 32.76 3.85 3.37
N ILE A 72 32.32 3.61 2.12
CA ILE A 72 31.64 2.37 1.72
C ILE A 72 32.48 1.14 2.13
N ASP A 73 33.81 1.26 2.08
CA ASP A 73 34.72 0.20 2.47
C ASP A 73 34.73 -0.06 3.98
N GLU A 74 34.62 0.97 4.84
CA GLU A 74 34.54 0.80 6.30
C GLU A 74 33.25 0.07 6.71
N GLU A 75 32.12 0.49 6.15
CA GLU A 75 30.80 -0.13 6.38
C GLU A 75 30.79 -1.60 5.94
N LEU A 76 31.40 -1.89 4.80
CA LEU A 76 31.53 -3.25 4.28
C LEU A 76 32.45 -4.13 5.14
N GLN A 77 33.46 -3.55 5.81
CA GLN A 77 34.29 -4.29 6.77
C GLN A 77 33.51 -4.60 8.04
N CYS A 78 32.72 -3.66 8.55
CA CYS A 78 31.86 -3.89 9.71
C CYS A 78 30.89 -5.07 9.48
N LEU A 79 30.27 -5.15 8.29
CA LEU A 79 29.41 -6.28 7.92
C LEU A 79 30.11 -7.63 7.83
N LYS A 80 31.43 -7.65 7.57
CA LYS A 80 32.22 -8.88 7.53
C LYS A 80 32.66 -9.34 8.91
N LEU A 81 32.75 -8.41 9.87
CA LEU A 81 33.14 -8.68 11.25
C LEU A 81 31.96 -9.18 12.08
N GLU A 82 30.74 -8.74 11.77
CA GLU A 82 29.54 -9.31 12.35
C GLU A 82 29.34 -10.71 11.77
N GLU A 83 29.33 -11.73 12.64
CA GLU A 83 29.20 -13.14 12.26
C GLU A 83 27.81 -13.44 11.67
N ILE A 84 27.61 -13.10 10.39
CA ILE A 84 26.37 -13.42 9.70
C ILE A 84 26.30 -14.93 9.51
N SER A 85 25.32 -15.55 10.17
CA SER A 85 25.21 -16.99 10.40
C SER A 85 24.75 -17.81 9.19
N SER A 86 24.37 -17.17 8.08
CA SER A 86 23.91 -17.83 6.86
C SER A 86 24.96 -17.79 5.75
N THR A 87 25.34 -18.97 5.24
CA THR A 87 26.25 -19.12 4.08
C THR A 87 25.73 -18.38 2.84
N LYS A 88 24.41 -18.28 2.69
CA LYS A 88 23.76 -17.50 1.62
C LYS A 88 24.07 -16.02 1.74
N ILE A 89 24.02 -15.46 2.94
CA ILE A 89 24.27 -14.04 3.16
C ILE A 89 25.77 -13.73 3.02
N GLN A 90 26.64 -14.61 3.49
CA GLN A 90 28.09 -14.45 3.31
C GLN A 90 28.46 -14.34 1.82
N HIS A 91 27.94 -15.24 0.98
CA HIS A 91 28.15 -15.17 -0.46
C HIS A 91 27.56 -13.88 -1.08
N ALA A 92 26.40 -13.43 -0.60
CA ALA A 92 25.80 -12.17 -1.06
C ALA A 92 26.66 -10.95 -0.67
N VAL A 93 27.24 -10.91 0.53
CA VAL A 93 28.15 -9.84 0.98
C VAL A 93 29.47 -9.85 0.18
N GLU A 94 30.00 -11.02 -0.16
CA GLU A 94 31.16 -11.14 -1.05
C GLU A 94 30.84 -10.61 -2.46
N THR A 95 29.68 -10.99 -3.00
CA THR A 95 29.19 -10.52 -4.30
C THR A 95 28.99 -9.01 -4.30
N LEU A 96 28.39 -8.46 -3.23
CA LEU A 96 28.23 -7.03 -3.01
C LEU A 96 29.60 -6.33 -3.00
N SER A 97 30.58 -6.89 -2.30
CA SER A 97 31.96 -6.37 -2.25
C SER A 97 32.58 -6.29 -3.66
N ILE A 98 32.33 -7.29 -4.50
CA ILE A 98 32.83 -7.31 -5.89
C ILE A 98 32.15 -6.20 -6.70
N TYR A 99 30.82 -6.06 -6.62
CA TYR A 99 30.11 -5.03 -7.38
C TYR A 99 30.48 -3.61 -6.95
N ILE A 100 30.67 -3.37 -5.66
CA ILE A 100 31.14 -2.09 -5.14
C ILE A 100 32.53 -1.75 -5.70
N LYS A 101 33.47 -2.70 -5.67
CA LYS A 101 34.84 -2.49 -6.21
C LYS A 101 34.89 -2.16 -7.70
N HIS A 102 33.90 -2.63 -8.46
CA HIS A 102 33.78 -2.35 -9.89
C HIS A 102 32.81 -1.19 -10.18
N GLU A 103 32.42 -0.42 -9.16
CA GLU A 103 31.49 0.71 -9.24
C GLU A 103 30.15 0.35 -9.90
N ASN A 104 29.73 -0.91 -9.81
CA ASN A 104 28.45 -1.37 -10.32
C ASN A 104 27.35 -1.11 -9.28
N TRP A 105 27.00 0.16 -9.09
CA TRP A 105 26.07 0.62 -8.06
C TRP A 105 24.68 0.02 -8.20
N LYS A 106 24.20 -0.16 -9.44
CA LYS A 106 22.89 -0.74 -9.69
C LYS A 106 22.82 -2.21 -9.24
N SER A 107 23.80 -3.03 -9.61
CA SER A 107 23.86 -4.41 -9.13
C SER A 107 24.12 -4.48 -7.64
N SER A 108 24.89 -3.54 -7.09
CA SER A 108 25.11 -3.44 -5.64
C SER A 108 23.79 -3.21 -4.88
N LEU A 109 22.92 -2.30 -5.35
CA LEU A 109 21.61 -2.10 -4.74
C LEU A 109 20.68 -3.32 -4.82
N ILE A 110 20.75 -4.08 -5.91
CA ILE A 110 19.96 -5.31 -6.06
C ILE A 110 20.37 -6.33 -4.99
N ILE A 111 21.67 -6.65 -4.90
CA ILE A 111 22.17 -7.60 -3.91
C ILE A 111 21.92 -7.10 -2.48
N LEU A 112 22.11 -5.80 -2.24
CA LEU A 112 21.87 -5.22 -0.93
C LEU A 112 20.40 -5.30 -0.52
N LYS A 113 19.46 -5.15 -1.45
CA LYS A 113 18.02 -5.36 -1.20
C LYS A 113 17.74 -6.81 -0.80
N GLU A 114 18.39 -7.77 -1.44
CA GLU A 114 18.26 -9.20 -1.09
C GLU A 114 18.80 -9.47 0.31
N ILE A 115 19.97 -8.93 0.66
CA ILE A 115 20.55 -9.08 2.00
C ILE A 115 19.64 -8.43 3.06
N LEU A 116 19.14 -7.23 2.80
CA LEU A 116 18.21 -6.53 3.69
C LEU A 116 16.92 -7.31 3.90
N HIS A 117 16.36 -7.94 2.87
CA HIS A 117 15.13 -8.73 3.00
C HIS A 117 15.32 -9.98 3.86
N GLU A 118 16.51 -10.59 3.83
CA GLU A 118 16.83 -11.77 4.63
C GLU A 118 17.15 -11.43 6.10
N ILE A 119 17.86 -10.33 6.35
CA ILE A 119 18.27 -9.92 7.71
C ILE A 119 17.19 -9.10 8.42
N MET A 120 16.49 -8.25 7.68
CA MET A 120 15.47 -7.34 8.19
C MET A 120 14.11 -7.73 7.60
N PRO A 121 13.48 -8.81 8.11
CA PRO A 121 12.17 -9.26 7.62
C PRO A 121 11.07 -8.23 7.87
N SER A 122 11.29 -7.27 8.78
CA SER A 122 10.41 -6.12 8.94
C SER A 122 11.17 -4.80 9.15
N ASN A 123 10.81 -3.77 8.40
CA ASN A 123 11.31 -2.41 8.58
C ASN A 123 10.47 -1.64 9.61
N ILE A 124 10.88 -1.73 10.87
CA ILE A 124 10.17 -1.10 12.01
C ILE A 124 10.08 0.43 11.85
N TYR A 125 11.10 1.08 11.28
CA TYR A 125 11.10 2.53 11.10
C TYR A 125 10.10 2.98 10.05
N GLU A 126 9.99 2.23 8.95
CA GLU A 126 8.94 2.45 7.95
C GLU A 126 7.55 2.25 8.57
N LEU A 127 7.36 1.19 9.36
CA LEU A 127 6.11 0.98 10.07
C LEU A 127 5.75 2.15 11.00
N PHE A 128 6.72 2.72 11.72
CA PHE A 128 6.48 3.91 12.56
C PHE A 128 6.14 5.15 11.74
N ARG A 129 6.80 5.39 10.59
CA ARG A 129 6.42 6.49 9.68
C ARG A 129 4.99 6.33 9.17
N LEU A 130 4.65 5.12 8.72
CA LEU A 130 3.30 4.80 8.25
C LEU A 130 2.27 4.96 9.38
N ALA A 131 2.56 4.47 10.59
CA ALA A 131 1.70 4.64 11.75
C ALA A 131 1.49 6.13 12.11
N LYS A 132 2.54 6.96 12.00
CA LYS A 132 2.41 8.41 12.18
C LYS A 132 1.50 9.04 11.12
N SER A 133 1.67 8.68 9.86
CA SER A 133 0.79 9.12 8.76
C SER A 133 -0.67 8.72 8.99
N VAL A 134 -0.88 7.51 9.54
CA VAL A 134 -2.20 7.04 9.97
C VAL A 134 -2.79 7.92 11.06
N ASP A 135 -1.99 8.31 12.05
CA ASP A 135 -2.43 9.17 13.15
C ASP A 135 -2.78 10.58 12.67
N ASP A 136 -1.96 11.16 11.80
CA ASP A 136 -2.21 12.46 11.17
C ASP A 136 -3.52 12.41 10.37
N THR A 137 -3.73 11.36 9.58
CA THR A 137 -4.96 11.15 8.81
C THR A 137 -6.17 10.96 9.72
N ALA A 138 -6.04 10.17 10.78
CA ALA A 138 -7.09 9.93 11.76
C ALA A 138 -7.54 11.25 12.42
N ASN A 139 -6.60 12.14 12.74
CA ASN A 139 -6.91 13.47 13.28
C ASN A 139 -7.68 14.34 12.27
N LEU A 140 -7.38 14.23 10.96
CA LEU A 140 -8.10 14.97 9.92
C LEU A 140 -9.57 14.53 9.76
N ILE A 141 -9.88 13.25 10.00
CA ILE A 141 -11.22 12.68 9.83
C ILE A 141 -11.98 12.49 11.15
N LYS A 142 -11.35 12.77 12.29
CA LYS A 142 -11.93 12.63 13.63
C LYS A 142 -13.22 13.43 13.76
N ASP A 143 -14.25 12.77 14.33
CA ASP A 143 -15.59 13.33 14.57
C ASP A 143 -16.28 13.85 13.29
N LYS A 144 -15.89 13.35 12.11
CA LYS A 144 -16.51 13.71 10.82
C LYS A 144 -17.28 12.54 10.23
N LYS A 145 -18.20 12.88 9.32
CA LYS A 145 -18.94 11.92 8.50
C LYS A 145 -18.14 11.62 7.24
N ILE A 146 -17.81 10.34 7.04
CA ILE A 146 -16.98 9.92 5.91
C ILE A 146 -17.69 8.90 5.02
N ILE A 147 -17.40 8.95 3.73
CA ILE A 147 -17.63 7.85 2.78
C ILE A 147 -16.29 7.16 2.59
N PHE A 148 -16.24 5.87 2.93
CA PHE A 148 -14.99 5.13 2.91
C PHE A 148 -14.98 4.13 1.76
N TYR A 149 -14.15 4.37 0.75
CA TYR A 149 -14.06 3.54 -0.45
C TYR A 149 -13.14 2.35 -0.18
N LEU A 150 -13.66 1.14 -0.33
CA LEU A 150 -12.95 -0.13 -0.08
C LEU A 150 -12.97 -1.01 -1.34
N GLY A 151 -12.00 -1.90 -1.51
CA GLY A 151 -11.93 -2.80 -2.66
C GLY A 151 -10.50 -3.14 -3.06
N ASN A 152 -10.32 -4.15 -3.91
CA ASN A 152 -9.00 -4.62 -4.35
C ASN A 152 -8.23 -3.52 -5.12
N THR A 153 -6.91 -3.67 -5.27
CA THR A 153 -6.11 -2.77 -6.11
C THR A 153 -6.64 -2.77 -7.55
N GLY A 154 -6.71 -1.59 -8.16
CA GLY A 154 -7.26 -1.44 -9.51
C GLY A 154 -8.79 -1.51 -9.63
N SER A 155 -9.54 -1.61 -8.52
CA SER A 155 -11.02 -1.56 -8.51
C SER A 155 -11.61 -0.20 -8.91
N GLY A 156 -10.78 0.84 -9.00
CA GLY A 156 -11.19 2.18 -9.43
C GLY A 156 -11.51 3.16 -8.30
N LYS A 157 -11.15 2.88 -7.04
CA LYS A 157 -11.38 3.77 -5.88
C LYS A 157 -10.90 5.20 -6.11
N SER A 158 -9.62 5.38 -6.36
CA SER A 158 -9.03 6.70 -6.63
C SER A 158 -9.64 7.34 -7.88
N ALA A 159 -9.95 6.56 -8.92
CA ALA A 159 -10.57 7.08 -10.14
C ALA A 159 -12.02 7.56 -9.90
N THR A 160 -12.80 6.85 -9.06
CA THR A 160 -14.15 7.25 -8.67
C THR A 160 -14.12 8.50 -7.79
N ILE A 161 -13.23 8.56 -6.81
CA ILE A 161 -13.06 9.75 -5.98
C ILE A 161 -12.62 10.93 -6.82
N HIS A 162 -11.64 10.73 -7.70
CA HIS A 162 -11.18 11.74 -8.64
C HIS A 162 -12.30 12.21 -9.54
N PHE A 163 -13.09 11.30 -10.13
CA PHE A 163 -14.26 11.68 -10.92
C PHE A 163 -15.27 12.51 -10.10
N LEU A 164 -15.54 12.13 -8.86
CA LEU A 164 -16.47 12.85 -7.98
C LEU A 164 -15.91 14.21 -7.54
N SER A 165 -14.61 14.34 -7.29
CA SER A 165 -13.95 15.61 -6.97
C SER A 165 -13.78 16.50 -8.20
N ASP A 166 -13.55 15.89 -9.36
CA ASP A 166 -13.42 16.54 -10.67
C ASP A 166 -14.75 16.91 -11.29
N LEU A 167 -15.87 16.70 -10.61
CA LEU A 167 -17.07 17.45 -10.90
C LEU A 167 -16.91 18.95 -10.49
N LYS A 168 -15.85 19.36 -9.74
CA LYS A 168 -14.66 20.12 -10.24
C LYS A 168 -13.87 20.92 -9.18
N ARG A 169 -12.53 20.93 -9.40
CA ARG A 169 -11.49 21.93 -9.03
C ARG A 169 -10.88 21.84 -7.63
N ILE A 170 -10.38 20.66 -7.26
CA ILE A 170 -9.41 20.50 -6.17
C ILE A 170 -8.01 20.33 -6.76
N VAL A 171 -7.02 21.05 -6.22
CA VAL A 171 -5.60 20.86 -6.57
C VAL A 171 -5.17 19.51 -6.02
N THR A 172 -5.09 18.49 -6.86
CA THR A 172 -4.36 17.26 -6.55
C THR A 172 -3.07 17.25 -7.37
N ALA A 173 -1.94 17.00 -6.70
CA ALA A 173 -0.63 16.95 -7.34
C ALA A 173 -0.65 15.88 -8.46
N PRO A 174 -0.32 16.24 -9.71
CA PRO A 174 -0.57 15.40 -10.88
C PRO A 174 0.54 14.35 -11.09
N PHE A 175 0.85 13.49 -10.11
CA PHE A 175 1.86 12.43 -10.29
C PHE A 175 1.68 11.17 -9.39
N ALA A 176 0.46 10.82 -8.97
CA ALA A 176 0.25 9.60 -8.19
C ALA A 176 0.10 8.36 -9.10
N LYS A 177 1.20 7.63 -9.34
CA LYS A 177 1.13 6.20 -9.72
C LYS A 177 0.27 5.53 -8.63
N SER A 178 -0.95 5.09 -8.96
CA SER A 178 -2.00 4.73 -7.98
C SER A 178 -1.67 3.42 -7.25
N ILE A 179 -0.74 3.51 -6.32
CA ILE A 179 -0.58 2.61 -5.19
C ILE A 179 -0.84 3.48 -3.97
N THR A 180 -2.09 3.54 -3.54
CA THR A 180 -2.50 4.30 -2.35
C THR A 180 -1.91 3.57 -1.14
N ARG A 181 -0.77 4.04 -0.62
CA ARG A 181 -0.06 3.43 0.52
C ARG A 181 -0.64 3.81 1.89
N CYS A 182 -1.53 4.80 1.93
CA CYS A 182 -2.20 5.31 3.13
C CYS A 182 -3.59 5.84 2.76
N ILE A 183 -4.52 5.88 3.71
CA ILE A 183 -5.85 6.47 3.49
C ILE A 183 -5.69 7.95 3.10
N THR A 184 -6.31 8.37 2.01
CA THR A 184 -6.26 9.77 1.56
C THR A 184 -7.64 10.40 1.65
N PRO A 185 -7.86 11.36 2.57
CA PRO A 185 -9.14 12.05 2.70
C PRO A 185 -9.26 13.19 1.68
N VAL A 186 -10.39 13.26 0.99
CA VAL A 186 -10.78 14.33 0.07
C VAL A 186 -12.08 14.95 0.55
N THR A 187 -12.06 16.24 0.90
CA THR A 187 -13.26 16.95 1.34
C THR A 187 -14.05 17.45 0.14
N VAL A 188 -15.35 17.14 0.10
CA VAL A 188 -16.30 17.61 -0.90
C VAL A 188 -17.39 18.43 -0.19
N TYR A 189 -17.55 19.69 -0.56
CA TYR A 189 -18.61 20.53 -0.02
C TYR A 189 -19.89 20.36 -0.85
N PHE A 190 -21.05 20.20 -0.20
CA PHE A 190 -22.31 19.97 -0.91
C PHE A 190 -22.71 21.16 -1.80
N LYS A 191 -22.35 22.38 -1.40
CA LYS A 191 -22.51 23.59 -2.22
C LYS A 191 -21.78 23.49 -3.57
N ASP A 192 -20.66 22.76 -3.63
CA ASP A 192 -19.83 22.66 -4.84
C ASP A 192 -20.42 21.66 -5.85
N ILE A 193 -21.36 20.81 -5.42
CA ILE A 193 -22.08 19.84 -6.27
C ILE A 193 -23.55 20.20 -6.48
N ASN A 194 -23.91 21.49 -6.34
CA ASN A 194 -25.28 22.02 -6.47
C ASN A 194 -26.31 21.32 -5.56
N ALA A 195 -25.88 20.75 -4.43
CA ALA A 195 -26.81 20.25 -3.43
C ALA A 195 -27.28 21.43 -2.54
N TYR A 196 -28.57 21.43 -2.17
CA TYR A 196 -29.18 22.44 -1.30
C TYR A 196 -28.76 22.30 0.18
N ARG A 197 -27.50 21.94 0.44
CA ARG A 197 -26.94 21.78 1.79
C ARG A 197 -25.59 22.49 1.89
N GLN A 198 -25.32 23.08 3.05
CA GLN A 198 -24.09 23.85 3.30
C GLN A 198 -22.97 23.02 3.97
N ASP A 199 -23.26 21.78 4.36
CA ASP A 199 -22.27 20.89 4.96
C ASP A 199 -21.30 20.30 3.92
N SER A 200 -20.36 19.49 4.38
CA SER A 200 -19.39 18.76 3.57
C SER A 200 -19.37 17.30 3.92
N ILE A 201 -18.83 16.48 3.03
CA ILE A 201 -18.53 15.08 3.28
C ILE A 201 -17.07 14.80 2.94
N ILE A 202 -16.45 13.86 3.65
CA ILE A 202 -15.09 13.43 3.32
C ILE A 202 -15.17 12.09 2.59
N LEU A 203 -14.56 12.04 1.42
CA LEU A 203 -14.33 10.81 0.66
C LEU A 203 -12.94 10.28 1.04
N CYS A 204 -12.87 9.07 1.58
CA CYS A 204 -11.59 8.46 1.95
C CYS A 204 -11.21 7.42 0.88
N ASP A 205 -10.12 7.67 0.16
CA ASP A 205 -9.49 6.68 -0.71
C ASP A 205 -8.69 5.71 0.15
N SER A 206 -8.98 4.41 0.07
CA SER A 206 -8.21 3.39 0.79
C SER A 206 -7.14 2.77 -0.12
N PRO A 207 -6.06 2.24 0.48
CA PRO A 207 -5.26 1.19 -0.13
C PRO A 207 -6.12 0.03 -0.64
N GLY A 208 -5.66 -0.66 -1.68
CA GLY A 208 -6.33 -1.88 -2.13
C GLY A 208 -6.15 -3.03 -1.14
N PHE A 209 -7.18 -3.86 -0.97
CA PHE A 209 -6.99 -5.13 -0.27
C PHE A 209 -6.05 -6.04 -1.06
N GLY A 210 -5.10 -6.67 -0.36
CA GLY A 210 -4.11 -7.55 -0.99
C GLY A 210 -3.00 -6.82 -1.75
N ASP A 211 -2.80 -5.52 -1.52
CA ASP A 211 -1.64 -4.77 -2.05
C ASP A 211 -0.38 -5.10 -1.22
N THR A 212 0.18 -6.30 -1.45
CA THR A 212 1.26 -6.91 -0.64
C THR A 212 2.65 -6.53 -1.15
N ASN A 213 2.91 -5.25 -1.44
CA ASN A 213 4.27 -4.86 -1.84
C ASN A 213 5.25 -4.98 -0.66
N ASP A 214 4.82 -4.71 0.58
CA ASP A 214 5.63 -4.85 1.81
C ASP A 214 4.73 -5.15 3.05
N PRO A 215 5.15 -6.01 4.00
CA PRO A 215 4.38 -6.33 5.23
C PRO A 215 4.05 -5.12 6.11
N GLU A 216 4.90 -4.10 6.12
CA GLU A 216 4.71 -2.85 6.87
C GLU A 216 3.53 -2.07 6.32
N VAL A 217 3.42 -2.01 4.99
CA VAL A 217 2.36 -1.30 4.29
C VAL A 217 1.03 -2.00 4.56
N ASP A 218 0.98 -3.33 4.47
CA ASP A 218 -0.24 -4.09 4.78
C ASP A 218 -0.68 -3.89 6.24
N THR A 219 0.26 -3.95 7.18
CA THR A 219 0.01 -3.71 8.60
C THR A 219 -0.53 -2.29 8.83
N ALA A 220 0.14 -1.28 8.27
CA ALA A 220 -0.28 0.12 8.40
C ALA A 220 -1.66 0.37 7.78
N ASN A 221 -1.96 -0.23 6.63
CA ASN A 221 -3.26 -0.13 5.97
C ASN A 221 -4.37 -0.72 6.85
N GLY A 222 -4.14 -1.89 7.46
CA GLY A 222 -5.06 -2.50 8.40
C GLY A 222 -5.32 -1.58 9.61
N ILE A 223 -4.27 -1.04 10.22
CA ILE A 223 -4.37 -0.08 11.33
C ILE A 223 -5.16 1.17 10.90
N ALA A 224 -4.88 1.70 9.71
CA ALA A 224 -5.54 2.88 9.16
C ALA A 224 -7.06 2.68 9.03
N ILE A 225 -7.48 1.56 8.45
CA ILE A 225 -8.91 1.23 8.27
C ILE A 225 -9.61 1.15 9.64
N VAL A 226 -9.04 0.40 10.58
CA VAL A 226 -9.60 0.26 11.93
C VAL A 226 -9.68 1.60 12.65
N ARG A 227 -8.62 2.41 12.57
CA ARG A 227 -8.57 3.71 13.25
C ARG A 227 -9.54 4.70 12.62
N ALA A 228 -9.63 4.75 11.29
CA ALA A 228 -10.61 5.58 10.59
C ALA A 228 -12.04 5.26 11.02
N ILE A 229 -12.40 3.97 11.12
CA ILE A 229 -13.72 3.54 11.58
C ILE A 229 -14.00 3.98 13.02
N ARG A 230 -12.99 3.93 13.90
CA ARG A 230 -13.16 4.23 15.34
C ARG A 230 -13.25 5.72 15.68
N VAL A 231 -12.58 6.59 14.93
CA VAL A 231 -12.48 8.02 15.28
C VAL A 231 -13.52 8.89 14.57
N CYS A 232 -14.18 8.39 13.52
CA CYS A 232 -15.18 9.14 12.78
C CYS A 232 -16.54 9.17 13.51
N GLU A 233 -17.32 10.23 13.32
CA GLU A 233 -18.70 10.32 13.84
C GLU A 233 -19.58 9.25 13.19
N SER A 234 -19.43 9.06 11.88
CA SER A 234 -20.12 8.02 11.13
C SER A 234 -19.33 7.63 9.89
N VAL A 235 -19.30 6.35 9.59
CA VAL A 235 -18.67 5.81 8.37
C VAL A 235 -19.74 5.19 7.48
N LYS A 236 -19.73 5.58 6.20
CA LYS A 236 -20.49 4.89 5.15
C LYS A 236 -19.52 4.14 4.22
N PRO A 237 -19.34 2.82 4.41
CA PRO A 237 -18.47 2.04 3.56
C PRO A 237 -19.07 1.89 2.15
N VAL A 238 -18.25 2.09 1.13
CA VAL A 238 -18.60 1.90 -0.28
C VAL A 238 -17.59 0.93 -0.88
N LEU A 239 -18.06 -0.27 -1.19
CA LEU A 239 -17.25 -1.33 -1.76
C LEU A 239 -17.25 -1.24 -3.28
N LEU A 240 -16.06 -1.12 -3.88
CA LEU A 240 -15.87 -1.11 -5.33
C LEU A 240 -15.46 -2.49 -5.80
N ILE A 241 -16.28 -3.05 -6.68
CA ILE A 241 -16.11 -4.38 -7.24
C ILE A 241 -15.89 -4.21 -8.74
N SER A 242 -14.66 -4.42 -9.20
CA SER A 242 -14.36 -4.32 -10.63
C SER A 242 -14.69 -5.63 -11.35
N TYR A 243 -15.30 -5.54 -12.53
CA TYR A 243 -15.55 -6.68 -13.41
C TYR A 243 -14.29 -7.54 -13.61
N THR A 244 -13.17 -6.88 -13.91
CA THR A 244 -11.88 -7.55 -14.15
C THR A 244 -11.27 -8.17 -12.89
N SER A 245 -11.70 -7.78 -11.69
CA SER A 245 -11.16 -8.29 -10.43
C SER A 245 -12.02 -9.38 -9.80
N ILE A 246 -13.21 -9.64 -10.35
CA ILE A 246 -14.10 -10.69 -9.85
C ILE A 246 -13.54 -12.07 -10.18
N GLY A 247 -12.90 -12.22 -11.35
CA GLY A 247 -12.35 -13.50 -11.82
C GLY A 247 -13.41 -14.40 -12.47
N ASP A 248 -12.96 -15.43 -13.19
CA ASP A 248 -13.85 -16.28 -14.00
C ASP A 248 -14.75 -17.18 -13.13
N ARG A 249 -14.35 -17.43 -11.88
CA ARG A 249 -15.10 -18.21 -10.89
C ARG A 249 -15.49 -17.39 -9.66
N TYR A 250 -15.49 -16.08 -9.81
CA TYR A 250 -15.86 -15.13 -8.76
C TYR A 250 -14.94 -15.16 -7.53
N GLU A 251 -13.73 -15.72 -7.66
CA GLU A 251 -12.74 -15.84 -6.60
C GLU A 251 -12.42 -14.48 -5.97
N GLY A 252 -12.23 -13.43 -6.77
CA GLY A 252 -11.88 -12.12 -6.25
C GLY A 252 -13.02 -11.43 -5.48
N LEU A 253 -14.28 -11.77 -5.81
CA LEU A 253 -15.43 -11.31 -5.01
C LEU A 253 -15.55 -12.10 -3.70
N LYS A 254 -15.27 -13.41 -3.72
CA LYS A 254 -15.23 -14.24 -2.51
C LYS A 254 -14.15 -13.76 -1.55
N ASP A 255 -12.93 -13.52 -2.04
CA ASP A 255 -11.81 -13.00 -1.26
C ASP A 255 -12.11 -11.64 -0.63
N LEU A 256 -12.75 -10.75 -1.41
CA LEU A 256 -13.20 -9.46 -0.92
C LEU A 256 -14.26 -9.60 0.20
N THR A 257 -15.21 -10.52 0.01
CA THR A 257 -16.26 -10.81 1.00
C THR A 257 -15.64 -11.36 2.28
N TYR A 258 -14.70 -12.29 2.19
CA TYR A 258 -13.97 -12.81 3.35
C TYR A 258 -13.18 -11.72 4.08
N THR A 259 -12.53 -10.83 3.32
CA THR A 259 -11.80 -9.71 3.89
C THR A 259 -12.73 -8.80 4.69
N LEU A 260 -13.90 -8.48 4.14
CA LEU A 260 -14.92 -7.70 4.86
C LEU A 260 -15.51 -8.44 6.06
N ALA A 261 -15.78 -9.74 5.94
CA ALA A 261 -16.30 -10.58 7.02
C ALA A 261 -15.35 -10.63 8.23
N ARG A 262 -14.04 -10.51 7.99
CA ARG A 262 -13.00 -10.43 9.02
C ARG A 262 -12.87 -9.03 9.63
N LEU A 263 -13.13 -7.98 8.85
CA LEU A 263 -13.07 -6.58 9.31
C LEU A 263 -14.27 -6.19 10.17
N ILE A 264 -15.46 -6.73 9.87
CA ILE A 264 -16.72 -6.35 10.52
C ILE A 264 -17.08 -7.39 11.59
N GLN A 265 -17.02 -7.00 12.86
CA GLN A 265 -17.55 -7.82 13.95
C GLN A 265 -19.07 -7.66 14.00
N ASN A 266 -19.82 -8.77 13.90
CA ASN A 266 -21.29 -8.81 13.85
C ASN A 266 -21.87 -8.09 12.61
N THR A 267 -21.83 -8.77 11.46
CA THR A 267 -22.26 -8.25 10.15
C THR A 267 -23.72 -7.84 10.09
N LYS A 268 -24.61 -8.54 10.80
CA LYS A 268 -26.07 -8.43 10.63
C LYS A 268 -26.63 -7.02 10.85
N ASP A 269 -26.07 -6.30 11.81
CA ASP A 269 -26.53 -4.95 12.16
C ASP A 269 -25.82 -3.85 11.34
N GLN A 270 -24.57 -4.11 10.95
CA GLN A 270 -23.70 -3.10 10.32
C GLN A 270 -23.75 -3.14 8.79
N ILE A 271 -24.06 -4.29 8.18
CA ILE A 271 -24.01 -4.47 6.73
C ILE A 271 -25.00 -3.57 5.97
N LYS A 272 -26.08 -3.16 6.62
CA LYS A 272 -27.06 -2.23 6.04
C LYS A 272 -26.44 -0.88 5.66
N ALA A 273 -25.37 -0.45 6.34
CA ALA A 273 -24.67 0.79 6.05
C ALA A 273 -23.82 0.72 4.77
N PHE A 274 -23.46 -0.48 4.31
CA PHE A 274 -22.60 -0.67 3.14
C PHE A 274 -23.33 -0.27 1.85
N SER A 275 -22.57 0.21 0.88
CA SER A 275 -23.03 0.39 -0.50
C SER A 275 -22.04 -0.29 -1.44
N TYR A 276 -22.51 -0.72 -2.60
CA TYR A 276 -21.71 -1.46 -3.58
C TYR A 276 -21.71 -0.70 -4.90
N ILE A 277 -20.54 -0.52 -5.50
CA ILE A 277 -20.37 0.08 -6.82
C ILE A 277 -19.64 -0.94 -7.69
N PHE A 278 -20.25 -1.29 -8.82
CA PHE A 278 -19.68 -2.22 -9.78
C PHE A 278 -18.97 -1.44 -10.87
N THR A 279 -17.65 -1.57 -10.98
CA THR A 279 -16.84 -0.77 -11.91
C THR A 279 -16.34 -1.62 -13.07
N LYS A 280 -15.99 -0.97 -14.18
CA LYS A 280 -15.41 -1.60 -15.38
C LYS A 280 -16.29 -2.69 -16.04
N TYR A 281 -17.58 -2.75 -15.72
CA TYR A 281 -18.51 -3.66 -16.39
C TYR A 281 -18.73 -3.24 -17.84
N PRO A 282 -18.65 -4.17 -18.80
CA PRO A 282 -19.05 -3.93 -20.18
C PRO A 282 -20.49 -3.40 -20.25
N LYS A 283 -20.78 -2.50 -21.21
CA LYS A 283 -22.11 -1.87 -21.33
C LYS A 283 -23.25 -2.89 -21.50
N ASN A 284 -22.96 -4.00 -22.17
CA ASN A 284 -23.86 -5.12 -22.42
C ASN A 284 -24.02 -6.08 -21.23
N GLU A 285 -23.22 -5.93 -20.18
CA GLU A 285 -23.20 -6.84 -19.01
C GLU A 285 -23.63 -6.14 -17.72
N LYS A 286 -24.16 -4.91 -17.80
CA LYS A 286 -24.65 -4.20 -16.61
C LYS A 286 -25.83 -4.92 -15.95
N GLU A 287 -26.69 -5.55 -16.75
CA GLU A 287 -27.88 -6.25 -16.27
C GLU A 287 -27.55 -7.65 -15.70
N THR A 288 -26.34 -8.17 -15.95
CA THR A 288 -25.97 -9.53 -15.53
C THR A 288 -25.45 -9.60 -14.10
N ILE A 289 -25.15 -8.46 -13.45
CA ILE A 289 -24.59 -8.40 -12.09
C ILE A 289 -25.42 -9.23 -11.10
N HIS A 290 -26.75 -9.09 -11.14
CA HIS A 290 -27.62 -9.82 -10.24
C HIS A 290 -27.58 -11.33 -10.49
N ALA A 291 -27.63 -11.74 -11.75
CA ALA A 291 -27.53 -13.15 -12.16
C ALA A 291 -26.17 -13.77 -11.81
N SER A 292 -25.08 -12.99 -11.88
CA SER A 292 -23.76 -13.40 -11.42
C SER A 292 -23.74 -13.68 -9.92
N LEU A 293 -24.33 -12.80 -9.10
CA LEU A 293 -24.44 -13.02 -7.65
C LEU A 293 -25.31 -14.24 -7.30
N GLU A 294 -26.39 -14.47 -8.06
CA GLU A 294 -27.21 -15.67 -7.93
C GLU A 294 -26.40 -16.95 -8.22
N THR A 295 -25.60 -16.93 -9.29
CA THR A 295 -24.72 -18.03 -9.67
C THR A 295 -23.70 -18.33 -8.57
N ILE A 296 -23.11 -17.29 -7.95
CA ILE A 296 -22.19 -17.46 -6.81
C ILE A 296 -22.92 -18.16 -5.67
N ASN A 297 -24.08 -17.64 -5.26
CA ASN A 297 -24.85 -18.19 -4.14
C ASN A 297 -25.19 -19.68 -4.34
N ASN A 298 -25.44 -20.10 -5.59
CA ASN A 298 -25.71 -21.48 -5.93
C ASN A 298 -24.46 -22.38 -5.97
N THR A 299 -23.28 -21.80 -6.21
CA THR A 299 -22.00 -22.51 -6.34
C THR A 299 -21.14 -22.46 -5.06
N LEU A 300 -21.66 -21.91 -3.96
CA LEU A 300 -20.99 -21.91 -2.66
C LEU A 300 -20.84 -23.33 -2.10
N SER A 301 -19.64 -23.62 -1.59
CA SER A 301 -19.29 -24.82 -0.82
C SER A 301 -19.98 -24.85 0.54
N ASP A 302 -20.05 -26.03 1.16
CA ASP A 302 -20.63 -26.20 2.51
C ASP A 302 -19.89 -25.38 3.57
N GLN A 303 -18.57 -25.24 3.43
CA GLN A 303 -17.75 -24.41 4.31
C GLN A 303 -18.14 -22.93 4.19
N GLU A 304 -18.26 -22.40 2.98
CA GLU A 304 -18.70 -21.01 2.73
C GLU A 304 -20.10 -20.75 3.29
N ARG A 305 -21.02 -21.72 3.13
CA ARG A 305 -22.39 -21.61 3.66
C ARG A 305 -22.46 -21.60 5.19
N SER A 306 -21.46 -22.19 5.85
CA SER A 306 -21.37 -22.21 7.30
C SER A 306 -20.84 -20.90 7.91
N ASP A 307 -20.15 -20.07 7.12
CA ASP A 307 -19.67 -18.76 7.56
C ASP A 307 -20.79 -17.71 7.52
N THR A 308 -21.38 -17.46 8.69
CA THR A 308 -22.50 -16.52 8.84
C THR A 308 -22.18 -15.09 8.40
N ASN A 309 -20.96 -14.60 8.66
CA ASN A 309 -20.58 -13.22 8.29
C ASN A 309 -20.44 -13.10 6.77
N PHE A 310 -19.79 -14.09 6.16
CA PHE A 310 -19.65 -14.17 4.71
C PHE A 310 -21.02 -14.20 4.01
N MET A 311 -21.93 -15.05 4.49
CA MET A 311 -23.27 -15.20 3.93
C MET A 311 -24.13 -13.93 4.10
N ASP A 312 -24.01 -13.22 5.22
CA ASP A 312 -24.73 -11.97 5.44
C ASP A 312 -24.31 -10.89 4.44
N ILE A 313 -23.01 -10.78 4.15
CA ILE A 313 -22.48 -9.81 3.19
C ILE A 313 -22.95 -10.14 1.77
N LEU A 314 -22.83 -11.41 1.34
CA LEU A 314 -23.31 -11.83 0.01
C LEU A 314 -24.82 -11.62 -0.14
N ARG A 315 -25.60 -11.95 0.90
CA ARG A 315 -27.04 -11.75 0.88
C ARG A 315 -27.39 -10.26 0.76
N ASP A 316 -26.71 -9.38 1.48
CA ASP A 316 -26.93 -7.94 1.38
C ASP A 316 -26.57 -7.40 -0.01
N MET A 317 -25.47 -7.85 -0.61
CA MET A 317 -25.15 -7.56 -2.03
C MET A 317 -26.25 -8.03 -2.97
N PHE A 318 -26.71 -9.26 -2.81
CA PHE A 318 -27.77 -9.86 -3.63
C PHE A 318 -29.08 -9.07 -3.52
N GLU A 319 -29.53 -8.74 -2.31
CA GLU A 319 -30.76 -7.98 -2.10
C GLU A 319 -30.67 -6.56 -2.68
N LYS A 320 -29.53 -5.87 -2.53
CA LYS A 320 -29.34 -4.51 -3.06
C LYS A 320 -29.27 -4.46 -4.58
N THR A 321 -28.85 -5.54 -5.23
CA THR A 321 -28.79 -5.60 -6.71
C THR A 321 -30.13 -5.96 -7.37
N LYS A 322 -31.12 -6.49 -6.63
CA LYS A 322 -32.47 -6.77 -7.16
C LYS A 322 -33.19 -5.56 -7.74
N LYS A 323 -32.92 -4.36 -7.22
CA LYS A 323 -33.57 -3.10 -7.61
C LYS A 323 -32.77 -2.32 -8.67
N ASN A 324 -31.90 -3.02 -9.40
CA ASN A 324 -30.80 -2.52 -10.24
C ASN A 324 -29.52 -2.20 -9.46
N ALA A 325 -28.39 -2.64 -10.01
CA ALA A 325 -27.06 -2.33 -9.50
C ALA A 325 -26.61 -0.94 -9.95
N CYS A 326 -25.85 -0.25 -9.09
CA CYS A 326 -25.17 0.98 -9.48
C CYS A 326 -23.87 0.63 -10.24
N VAL A 327 -23.77 1.07 -11.49
CA VAL A 327 -22.65 0.78 -12.42
C VAL A 327 -22.09 2.03 -13.07
#